data_AF-A0A1B0CVV1-F1
#
_entry.id   AF-A0A1B0CVV1-F1
#
_cell.length_a   1.000
_cell.length_b   1.000
_cell.length_c   1.000
_cell.angle_alpha   90.00
_cell.angle_beta   90.00
_cell.angle_gamma   90.00
#
_symmetry.space_group_name_H-M   'P 1'
#
loop_
_entity.id
_entity.type
_entity.pdbx_description
1 polymer ?
#
loop_
_entity_poly.entity_id
_entity_poly.type
_entity_poly.pdbx_seq_one_letter_code
_entity_poly.pdbx_strand_id
1 'polypeptide(L)'
;MSKVVREFSHSPELKIVVWHTAKATSVGFFAPLLRHLKTWSVHHKCREMSNGKHLATGAVLPSLSDDGKLRLYSMRFCPYAHRIHLVLDAKDIPYHSIYVNLKAKPEWLYDRSPGGTVPAIDLPNESGGAHLYESLVIADYLDEKFPQRPLYPRTPLGKAKERLLIKKFDTVIEVMYKVFMGTHVPGTITEISNRLDFFEKELQARGSDFFGGNVPGMVKWRSLMKEDKAVKASYISGENYAKFMETHRQGVPDYDMLVNVAKKQRTS
;
A
#
# COMPACT_ATOMS: atom_id res chain seq x y z
N MET A 1 6.13 25.00 17.35
CA MET A 1 5.27 23.94 16.79
C MET A 1 4.85 24.35 15.40
N SER A 2 5.13 23.53 14.38
CA SER A 2 4.63 23.76 13.02
C SER A 2 3.10 23.74 13.00
N LYS A 3 2.47 24.36 11.99
CA LYS A 3 0.99 24.39 11.85
C LYS A 3 0.39 22.97 11.83
N VAL A 4 1.14 22.05 11.21
CA VAL A 4 1.02 20.58 11.31
C VAL A 4 0.93 20.16 12.77
N VAL A 5 1.96 20.41 13.60
CA VAL A 5 1.97 19.99 15.01
C VAL A 5 0.82 20.56 15.88
N ARG A 6 0.21 21.70 15.54
CA ARG A 6 -0.97 22.24 16.26
C ARG A 6 -2.30 21.55 15.86
N GLU A 7 -2.47 21.19 14.59
CA GLU A 7 -3.63 20.39 14.13
C GLU A 7 -3.54 18.93 14.63
N PHE A 8 -2.33 18.44 14.93
CA PHE A 8 -2.05 17.08 15.37
C PHE A 8 -2.39 16.82 16.84
N SER A 9 -2.51 17.86 17.68
CA SER A 9 -2.73 17.68 19.13
C SER A 9 -4.20 17.65 19.56
N HIS A 10 -5.16 17.86 18.64
CA HIS A 10 -6.58 18.05 19.00
C HIS A 10 -7.58 17.14 18.28
N SER A 11 -7.16 16.21 17.39
CA SER A 11 -8.11 15.41 16.60
C SER A 11 -8.00 13.89 16.86
N PRO A 12 -9.13 13.16 17.06
CA PRO A 12 -9.21 11.69 17.06
C PRO A 12 -8.70 11.01 15.77
N GLU A 13 -8.32 11.82 14.77
CA GLU A 13 -7.85 11.44 13.44
C GLU A 13 -6.36 11.02 13.34
N LEU A 14 -5.70 10.74 14.48
CA LEU A 14 -4.32 10.22 14.50
C LEU A 14 -4.10 8.95 13.65
N LYS A 15 -5.15 8.16 13.42
CA LYS A 15 -5.12 6.95 12.58
C LYS A 15 -5.16 7.26 11.06
N ILE A 16 -5.53 8.49 10.71
CA ILE A 16 -5.85 8.96 9.36
C ILE A 16 -4.68 9.73 8.72
N VAL A 17 -3.80 10.36 9.49
CA VAL A 17 -2.66 11.13 8.96
C VAL A 17 -1.48 10.23 8.55
N VAL A 18 -1.33 9.15 9.30
CA VAL A 18 -0.22 8.19 9.38
C VAL A 18 -0.31 7.09 8.30
N TRP A 19 -1.53 6.67 7.97
CA TRP A 19 -1.76 5.67 6.92
C TRP A 19 -1.68 6.30 5.51
N HIS A 20 -2.19 7.51 5.33
CA HIS A 20 -2.12 8.23 4.06
C HIS A 20 -0.70 8.66 3.70
N THR A 21 0.17 8.86 4.70
CA THR A 21 1.61 9.11 4.49
C THR A 21 2.33 7.88 3.94
N ALA A 22 2.05 6.68 4.45
CA ALA A 22 2.57 5.41 3.92
C ALA A 22 2.04 5.05 2.53
N LYS A 23 0.77 5.37 2.29
CA LYS A 23 0.10 5.18 1.00
C LYS A 23 0.66 6.00 -0.12
N ALA A 24 1.21 7.15 0.20
CA ALA A 24 1.49 8.14 -0.81
C ALA A 24 2.97 8.45 -0.98
N THR A 25 3.88 8.05 -0.11
CA THR A 25 5.28 7.94 -0.51
C THR A 25 5.46 6.89 -1.60
N SER A 26 4.62 5.86 -1.68
CA SER A 26 4.69 4.84 -2.74
C SER A 26 4.05 5.23 -4.09
N VAL A 27 3.33 6.36 -4.20
CA VAL A 27 2.73 6.86 -5.46
C VAL A 27 3.06 8.35 -5.72
N GLY A 28 3.38 9.11 -4.68
CA GLY A 28 3.83 10.51 -4.76
C GLY A 28 5.23 10.69 -5.32
N PHE A 29 6.10 9.68 -5.35
CA PHE A 29 7.33 9.76 -6.16
C PHE A 29 7.04 9.60 -7.67
N PHE A 30 5.81 9.26 -8.05
CA PHE A 30 5.46 8.63 -9.33
C PHE A 30 4.50 9.47 -10.20
N ALA A 31 4.10 10.66 -9.73
CA ALA A 31 2.95 11.40 -10.28
C ALA A 31 3.20 12.65 -11.17
N PRO A 32 4.31 12.82 -11.92
CA PRO A 32 4.35 13.91 -12.92
C PRO A 32 3.56 13.62 -14.22
N LEU A 33 3.17 12.37 -14.51
CA LEU A 33 2.73 11.99 -15.88
C LEU A 33 1.21 11.76 -16.10
N LEU A 34 0.36 11.92 -15.08
CA LEU A 34 -1.02 11.42 -15.14
C LEU A 34 -2.09 12.43 -15.61
N ARG A 35 -1.73 13.68 -15.96
CA ARG A 35 -2.72 14.70 -16.35
C ARG A 35 -3.24 14.61 -17.80
N HIS A 36 -2.76 13.70 -18.65
CA HIS A 36 -2.99 13.78 -20.11
C HIS A 36 -3.94 12.76 -20.74
N LEU A 37 -4.76 12.00 -20.00
CA LEU A 37 -5.63 10.98 -20.62
C LEU A 37 -7.09 11.08 -20.16
N LYS A 38 -7.91 11.72 -21.02
CA LYS A 38 -9.38 11.89 -20.88
C LYS A 38 -10.21 10.68 -21.28
N THR A 39 -9.63 9.57 -21.74
CA THR A 39 -10.41 8.41 -22.19
C THR A 39 -9.82 7.14 -21.60
N TRP A 40 -10.52 6.55 -20.64
CA TRP A 40 -10.18 5.22 -20.16
C TRP A 40 -11.43 4.48 -19.70
N SER A 41 -11.71 3.36 -20.36
CA SER A 41 -12.85 2.49 -20.09
C SER A 41 -12.55 1.57 -18.91
N VAL A 42 -13.50 1.48 -17.99
CA VAL A 42 -13.41 0.71 -16.74
C VAL A 42 -13.59 -0.76 -17.06
N HIS A 43 -12.49 -1.50 -17.22
CA HIS A 43 -12.52 -2.96 -17.06
C HIS A 43 -12.01 -3.30 -15.66
N HIS A 44 -12.78 -4.07 -14.90
CA HIS A 44 -12.39 -4.63 -13.60
C HIS A 44 -11.17 -5.55 -13.77
N LYS A 45 -9.96 -5.00 -13.60
CA LYS A 45 -8.68 -5.67 -13.93
C LYS A 45 -8.04 -6.42 -12.77
N CYS A 46 -8.50 -6.19 -11.54
CA CYS A 46 -8.18 -7.01 -10.39
C CYS A 46 -9.35 -7.95 -10.11
N ARG A 47 -9.10 -9.26 -10.14
CA ARG A 47 -10.05 -10.25 -9.65
C ARG A 47 -9.63 -10.69 -8.25
N GLU A 48 -10.46 -10.37 -7.26
CA GLU A 48 -10.28 -10.91 -5.92
C GLU A 48 -10.65 -12.40 -5.92
N MET A 49 -9.71 -13.25 -5.54
CA MET A 49 -9.95 -14.69 -5.38
C MET A 49 -10.67 -14.95 -4.05
N SER A 50 -11.31 -16.13 -3.94
CA SER A 50 -11.97 -16.59 -2.72
C SER A 50 -13.08 -15.64 -2.21
N ASN A 51 -13.77 -14.94 -3.13
CA ASN A 51 -14.74 -13.88 -2.81
C ASN A 51 -14.16 -12.79 -1.90
N GLY A 52 -12.85 -12.54 -2.03
CA GLY A 52 -12.13 -11.60 -1.21
C GLY A 52 -11.78 -12.11 0.20
N LYS A 53 -12.16 -13.32 0.63
CA LYS A 53 -11.80 -13.77 1.98
C LYS A 53 -10.30 -13.99 2.15
N HIS A 54 -9.79 -13.72 3.36
CA HIS A 54 -8.43 -14.05 3.73
C HIS A 54 -8.30 -15.54 4.02
N LEU A 55 -7.46 -16.23 3.25
CA LEU A 55 -7.18 -17.65 3.39
C LEU A 55 -6.28 -17.90 4.60
N ALA A 56 -6.63 -18.92 5.38
CA ALA A 56 -5.95 -19.27 6.63
C ALA A 56 -5.36 -20.68 6.59
N THR A 57 -4.76 -21.14 7.69
CA THR A 57 -4.26 -22.50 7.88
C THR A 57 -5.27 -23.55 7.40
N GLY A 58 -4.80 -24.53 6.64
CA GLY A 58 -5.63 -25.58 6.02
C GLY A 58 -6.36 -25.17 4.73
N ALA A 59 -6.35 -23.89 4.35
CA ALA A 59 -6.93 -23.47 3.08
C ALA A 59 -6.06 -23.91 1.90
N VAL A 60 -6.68 -24.55 0.92
CA VAL A 60 -6.03 -24.92 -0.35
C VAL A 60 -5.72 -23.66 -1.16
N LEU A 61 -4.54 -23.60 -1.78
CA LEU A 61 -4.19 -22.54 -2.70
C LEU A 61 -5.17 -22.57 -3.89
N PRO A 62 -5.90 -21.47 -4.19
CA PRO A 62 -6.84 -21.46 -5.31
C PRO A 62 -6.12 -21.77 -6.63
N SER A 63 -6.62 -22.76 -7.38
CA SER A 63 -6.18 -22.98 -8.75
C SER A 63 -6.59 -21.78 -9.60
N LEU A 64 -5.65 -21.22 -10.36
CA LEU A 64 -6.00 -20.12 -11.25
C LEU A 64 -6.32 -20.61 -12.65
N SER A 65 -7.10 -19.79 -13.35
CA SER A 65 -7.23 -19.86 -14.81
C SER A 65 -5.87 -19.69 -15.47
N ASP A 66 -5.64 -20.39 -16.58
CA ASP A 66 -4.47 -20.21 -17.44
C ASP A 66 -4.62 -18.93 -18.30
N ASP A 67 -4.84 -17.79 -17.63
CA ASP A 67 -5.05 -16.48 -18.27
C ASP A 67 -3.78 -15.61 -18.29
N GLY A 68 -2.63 -16.19 -17.92
CA GLY A 68 -1.32 -15.53 -17.91
C GLY A 68 -1.21 -14.36 -16.94
N LYS A 69 -2.19 -14.13 -16.06
CA LYS A 69 -2.16 -13.01 -15.11
C LYS A 69 -1.33 -13.33 -13.88
N LEU A 70 -0.59 -12.34 -13.41
CA LEU A 70 0.17 -12.45 -12.17
C LEU A 70 -0.74 -12.59 -10.95
N ARG A 71 -0.20 -13.23 -9.92
CA ARG A 71 -0.93 -13.48 -8.66
C ARG A 71 -0.26 -12.68 -7.57
N LEU A 72 -1.02 -11.86 -6.86
CA LEU A 72 -0.56 -11.10 -5.72
C LEU A 72 -1.09 -11.72 -4.43
N TYR A 73 -0.18 -12.22 -3.61
CA TYR A 73 -0.45 -12.60 -2.23
C TYR A 73 -0.41 -11.36 -1.36
N SER A 74 -1.55 -11.03 -0.75
CA SER A 74 -1.78 -9.75 -0.07
C SER A 74 -2.48 -9.93 1.27
N MET A 75 -2.53 -8.87 2.05
CA MET A 75 -3.41 -8.72 3.20
C MET A 75 -3.93 -7.28 3.15
N ARG A 76 -5.27 -7.09 3.20
CA ARG A 76 -5.90 -5.78 2.86
C ARG A 76 -5.35 -4.58 3.61
N PHE A 77 -4.98 -4.79 4.87
CA PHE A 77 -4.50 -3.75 5.77
C PHE A 77 -2.96 -3.66 5.81
N CYS A 78 -2.24 -4.46 5.02
CA CYS A 78 -0.77 -4.44 4.96
C CYS A 78 -0.28 -3.26 4.10
N PRO A 79 0.51 -2.31 4.65
CA PRO A 79 1.05 -1.20 3.86
C PRO A 79 2.03 -1.66 2.79
N TYR A 80 2.82 -2.72 3.05
CA TYR A 80 3.78 -3.26 2.09
C TYR A 80 3.10 -3.97 0.92
N ALA A 81 2.02 -4.70 1.16
CA ALA A 81 1.27 -5.33 0.08
C ALA A 81 0.47 -4.29 -0.73
N HIS A 82 -0.03 -3.26 -0.04
CA HIS A 82 -0.71 -2.15 -0.69
C HIS A 82 0.19 -1.39 -1.68
N ARG A 83 1.49 -1.27 -1.38
CA ARG A 83 2.50 -0.76 -2.34
C ARG A 83 2.41 -1.48 -3.70
N ILE A 84 2.25 -2.80 -3.70
CA ILE A 84 2.20 -3.59 -4.95
C ILE A 84 0.86 -3.43 -5.67
N HIS A 85 -0.25 -3.35 -4.94
CA HIS A 85 -1.54 -2.98 -5.55
C HIS A 85 -1.42 -1.64 -6.31
N LEU A 86 -0.82 -0.63 -5.67
CA LEU A 86 -0.61 0.68 -6.30
C LEU A 86 0.28 0.62 -7.54
N VAL A 87 1.37 -0.14 -7.49
CA VAL A 87 2.27 -0.33 -8.64
C VAL A 87 1.53 -0.99 -9.81
N LEU A 88 0.80 -2.09 -9.54
CA LEU A 88 0.03 -2.80 -10.55
C LEU A 88 -1.06 -1.92 -11.16
N ASP A 89 -1.79 -1.17 -10.34
CA ASP A 89 -2.86 -0.28 -10.78
C ASP A 89 -2.30 0.93 -11.58
N ALA A 90 -1.20 1.54 -11.14
CA ALA A 90 -0.57 2.67 -11.83
C ALA A 90 -0.01 2.29 -13.20
N LYS A 91 0.58 1.09 -13.28
CA LYS A 91 1.17 0.54 -14.51
C LYS A 91 0.15 -0.17 -15.40
N ASP A 92 -1.10 -0.29 -14.96
CA ASP A 92 -2.17 -0.99 -15.65
C ASP A 92 -1.85 -2.48 -15.94
N ILE A 93 -1.35 -3.19 -14.94
CA ILE A 93 -0.99 -4.60 -15.07
C ILE A 93 -2.15 -5.45 -14.52
N PRO A 94 -2.78 -6.33 -15.32
CA PRO A 94 -3.85 -7.21 -14.84
C PRO A 94 -3.35 -8.27 -13.85
N TYR A 95 -4.11 -8.51 -12.78
CA TYR A 95 -3.70 -9.45 -11.73
C TYR A 95 -4.85 -10.07 -10.96
N HIS A 96 -4.56 -11.20 -10.31
CA HIS A 96 -5.42 -11.83 -9.32
C HIS A 96 -4.90 -11.53 -7.92
N SER A 97 -5.78 -11.22 -6.98
CA SER A 97 -5.42 -11.02 -5.57
C SER A 97 -5.84 -12.21 -4.73
N ILE A 98 -4.90 -12.76 -3.95
CA ILE A 98 -5.13 -13.80 -2.95
C ILE A 98 -4.84 -13.18 -1.59
N TYR A 99 -5.89 -13.00 -0.79
CA TYR A 99 -5.74 -12.45 0.55
C TYR A 99 -5.37 -13.55 1.55
N VAL A 100 -4.48 -13.22 2.48
CA VAL A 100 -3.89 -14.19 3.41
C VAL A 100 -4.04 -13.73 4.86
N ASN A 101 -4.54 -14.61 5.72
CA ASN A 101 -4.58 -14.40 7.15
C ASN A 101 -3.17 -14.50 7.73
N LEU A 102 -2.61 -13.38 8.19
CA LEU A 102 -1.23 -13.34 8.69
C LEU A 102 -1.07 -13.84 10.14
N LYS A 103 -2.18 -14.10 10.84
CA LYS A 103 -2.19 -14.72 12.18
C LYS A 103 -2.25 -16.25 12.11
N ALA A 104 -3.04 -16.77 11.18
CA ALA A 104 -3.18 -18.19 10.89
C ALA A 104 -2.77 -18.45 9.43
N LYS A 105 -1.46 -18.45 9.16
CA LYS A 105 -0.93 -18.48 7.79
C LYS A 105 -1.19 -19.85 7.13
N PRO A 106 -1.59 -19.88 5.85
CA PRO A 106 -1.62 -21.12 5.08
C PRO A 106 -0.19 -21.59 4.78
N GLU A 107 0.01 -22.91 4.73
CA GLU A 107 1.34 -23.53 4.57
C GLU A 107 1.99 -23.17 3.22
N TRP A 108 1.20 -23.12 2.15
CA TRP A 108 1.67 -22.80 0.81
C TRP A 108 2.24 -21.37 0.69
N LEU A 109 2.01 -20.47 1.66
CA LEU A 109 2.61 -19.14 1.63
C LEU A 109 4.14 -19.22 1.74
N TYR A 110 4.65 -20.18 2.51
CA TYR A 110 6.07 -20.31 2.79
C TYR A 110 6.90 -20.69 1.55
N ASP A 111 6.27 -21.35 0.57
CA ASP A 111 6.92 -21.64 -0.72
C ASP A 111 7.16 -20.39 -1.57
N ARG A 112 6.41 -19.30 -1.34
CA ARG A 112 6.52 -18.03 -2.09
C ARG A 112 7.26 -16.95 -1.32
N SER A 113 7.09 -16.96 0.00
CA SER A 113 7.76 -16.05 0.93
C SER A 113 8.27 -16.87 2.10
N PRO A 114 9.57 -17.20 2.16
CA PRO A 114 10.15 -18.00 3.24
C PRO A 114 9.89 -17.41 4.64
N GLY A 115 9.75 -16.09 4.75
CA GLY A 115 9.37 -15.41 6.01
C GLY A 115 7.87 -15.50 6.36
N GLY A 116 7.04 -16.09 5.49
CA GLY A 116 5.59 -16.10 5.59
C GLY A 116 5.02 -14.68 5.60
N THR A 117 5.61 -13.76 4.83
CA THR A 117 5.20 -12.35 4.74
C THR A 117 4.51 -12.06 3.41
N VAL A 118 3.74 -10.99 3.38
CA VAL A 118 3.18 -10.40 2.16
C VAL A 118 3.73 -8.99 1.99
N PRO A 119 3.94 -8.50 0.76
CA PRO A 119 3.54 -9.12 -0.51
C PRO A 119 4.48 -10.23 -0.97
N ALA A 120 3.88 -11.16 -1.72
CA ALA A 120 4.58 -12.05 -2.64
C ALA A 120 3.81 -12.10 -3.96
N ILE A 121 4.48 -12.42 -5.06
CA ILE A 121 3.85 -12.59 -6.37
C ILE A 121 4.27 -13.88 -7.05
N ASP A 122 3.33 -14.52 -7.74
CA ASP A 122 3.63 -15.54 -8.76
C ASP A 122 3.67 -14.89 -10.14
N LEU A 123 4.65 -15.31 -10.95
CA LEU A 123 4.91 -14.83 -12.30
C LEU A 123 4.73 -15.99 -13.30
N PRO A 124 3.48 -16.33 -13.70
CA PRO A 124 3.20 -17.51 -14.51
C PRO A 124 3.82 -17.45 -15.91
N ASN A 125 4.10 -16.26 -16.44
CA ASN A 125 4.71 -16.09 -17.76
C ASN A 125 6.24 -16.14 -17.74
N GLU A 126 6.85 -16.28 -16.56
CA GLU A 126 8.30 -16.46 -16.44
C GLU A 126 8.64 -17.96 -16.44
N SER A 127 9.82 -18.28 -16.99
CA SER A 127 10.28 -19.67 -17.09
C SER A 127 10.32 -20.33 -15.71
N GLY A 128 9.73 -21.52 -15.60
CA GLY A 128 9.76 -22.33 -14.38
C GLY A 128 8.77 -21.89 -13.28
N GLY A 129 7.82 -20.98 -13.57
CA GLY A 129 6.83 -20.56 -12.58
C GLY A 129 7.45 -19.76 -11.43
N ALA A 130 8.26 -18.76 -11.78
CA ALA A 130 8.99 -17.95 -10.82
C ALA A 130 8.05 -17.21 -9.85
N HIS A 131 8.56 -16.92 -8.65
CA HIS A 131 7.89 -16.09 -7.65
C HIS A 131 8.87 -15.07 -7.06
N LEU A 132 8.34 -13.97 -6.55
CA LEU A 132 9.11 -12.93 -5.88
C LEU A 132 8.42 -12.51 -4.57
N TYR A 133 9.23 -12.16 -3.57
CA TYR A 133 8.79 -11.53 -2.32
C TYR A 133 9.62 -10.26 -2.09
N GLU A 134 9.32 -9.52 -1.02
CA GLU A 134 9.82 -8.16 -0.75
C GLU A 134 9.20 -7.06 -1.63
N SER A 135 8.45 -6.16 -0.97
CA SER A 135 7.65 -5.14 -1.67
C SER A 135 8.46 -4.16 -2.54
N LEU A 136 9.72 -3.86 -2.22
CA LEU A 136 10.55 -3.01 -3.08
C LEU A 136 11.16 -3.78 -4.24
N VAL A 137 11.55 -5.04 -4.02
CA VAL A 137 12.09 -5.90 -5.07
C VAL A 137 11.03 -6.16 -6.13
N ILE A 138 9.81 -6.47 -5.71
CA ILE A 138 8.67 -6.64 -6.61
C ILE A 138 8.39 -5.33 -7.37
N ALA A 139 8.40 -4.19 -6.70
CA ALA A 139 8.16 -2.89 -7.34
C ALA A 139 9.22 -2.57 -8.41
N ASP A 140 10.50 -2.79 -8.11
CA ASP A 140 11.60 -2.61 -9.07
C ASP A 140 11.45 -3.54 -10.28
N TYR A 141 11.18 -4.83 -10.03
CA TYR A 141 10.97 -5.83 -11.07
C TYR A 141 9.83 -5.43 -12.01
N LEU A 142 8.67 -5.04 -11.45
CA LEU A 142 7.52 -4.62 -12.25
C LEU A 142 7.83 -3.32 -13.01
N ASP A 143 8.60 -2.39 -12.45
CA ASP A 143 8.98 -1.17 -13.15
C ASP A 143 9.86 -1.44 -14.37
N GLU A 144 10.84 -2.33 -14.20
CA GLU A 144 11.79 -2.74 -15.24
C GLU A 144 11.12 -3.59 -16.33
N LYS A 145 10.24 -4.52 -15.94
CA LYS A 145 9.49 -5.38 -16.87
C LYS A 145 8.49 -4.59 -17.73
N PHE A 146 7.89 -3.53 -17.19
CA PHE A 146 6.85 -2.73 -17.84
C PHE A 146 7.25 -1.24 -17.97
N PRO A 147 8.15 -0.87 -18.90
CA PRO A 147 8.79 0.45 -18.94
C PRO A 147 7.90 1.60 -19.44
N GLN A 148 6.65 1.34 -19.85
CA GLN A 148 5.77 2.32 -20.50
C GLN A 148 5.39 3.48 -19.58
N ARG A 149 5.26 3.19 -18.28
CA ARG A 149 4.94 4.17 -17.22
C ARG A 149 6.01 4.05 -16.15
N PRO A 150 7.19 4.68 -16.34
CA PRO A 150 8.30 4.53 -15.43
C PRO A 150 7.90 5.07 -14.05
N LEU A 151 8.20 4.28 -13.05
CA LEU A 151 7.97 4.66 -11.68
C LEU A 151 9.08 5.64 -11.24
N TYR A 152 10.34 5.30 -11.48
CA TYR A 152 11.45 6.15 -11.05
C TYR A 152 11.89 7.16 -12.13
N PRO A 153 12.60 8.24 -11.74
CA PRO A 153 13.40 9.00 -12.69
C PRO A 153 14.37 8.07 -13.42
N ARG A 154 14.51 8.25 -14.75
CA ARG A 154 15.36 7.39 -15.59
C ARG A 154 16.86 7.50 -15.28
N THR A 155 17.28 8.58 -14.63
CA THR A 155 18.68 8.76 -14.23
C THR A 155 19.01 7.86 -13.03
N PRO A 156 20.16 7.17 -13.00
CA PRO A 156 20.56 6.32 -11.87
C PRO A 156 20.55 7.07 -10.53
N LEU A 157 21.08 8.31 -10.50
CA LEU A 157 21.08 9.14 -9.29
C LEU A 157 19.66 9.50 -8.84
N GLY A 158 18.76 9.85 -9.76
CA GLY A 158 17.36 10.13 -9.46
C GLY A 158 16.66 8.92 -8.85
N LYS A 159 16.76 7.73 -9.47
CA LYS A 159 16.23 6.46 -8.92
C LYS A 159 16.78 6.20 -7.52
N ALA A 160 18.09 6.37 -7.31
CA ALA A 160 18.72 6.18 -6.00
C ALA A 160 18.19 7.15 -4.93
N LYS A 161 17.98 8.43 -5.28
CA LYS A 161 17.40 9.43 -4.36
C LYS A 161 15.97 9.07 -3.95
N GLU A 162 15.12 8.62 -4.87
CA GLU A 162 13.77 8.18 -4.52
C GLU A 162 13.78 6.93 -3.64
N ARG A 163 14.68 5.98 -3.90
CA ARG A 163 14.86 4.81 -3.03
C ARG A 163 15.27 5.18 -1.61
N LEU A 164 16.14 6.17 -1.43
CA LEU A 164 16.52 6.66 -0.11
C LEU A 164 15.33 7.25 0.63
N LEU A 165 14.46 8.00 -0.06
CA LEU A 165 13.27 8.56 0.56
C LEU A 165 12.25 7.49 0.94
N ILE A 166 12.02 6.49 0.09
CA ILE A 166 11.15 5.35 0.40
C ILE A 166 11.68 4.59 1.62
N LYS A 167 12.99 4.27 1.64
CA LYS A 167 13.63 3.59 2.77
C LYS A 167 13.53 4.40 4.07
N LYS A 168 13.69 5.72 3.99
CA LYS A 168 13.50 6.60 5.15
C LYS A 168 12.05 6.60 5.61
N PHE A 169 11.11 6.47 4.68
CA PHE A 169 9.69 6.42 4.99
C PHE A 169 9.30 5.09 5.66
N ASP A 170 9.94 3.97 5.33
CA ASP A 170 9.71 2.69 6.02
C ASP A 170 9.92 2.83 7.53
N THR A 171 10.87 3.66 7.96
CA THR A 171 11.09 3.96 9.38
C THR A 171 9.87 4.66 10.04
N VAL A 172 9.11 5.47 9.28
CA VAL A 172 7.85 6.04 9.76
C VAL A 172 6.85 4.90 9.98
N ILE A 173 6.71 3.99 9.01
CA ILE A 173 5.79 2.83 9.09
C ILE A 173 6.05 2.00 10.34
N GLU A 174 7.31 1.72 10.65
CA GLU A 174 7.72 0.93 11.82
C GLU A 174 7.24 1.55 13.14
N VAL A 175 7.41 2.85 13.33
CA VAL A 175 6.99 3.54 14.56
C VAL A 175 5.48 3.69 14.62
N MET A 176 4.85 3.94 13.47
CA MET A 176 3.40 4.00 13.35
C MET A 176 2.74 2.66 13.71
N TYR A 177 3.38 1.55 13.35
CA TYR A 177 2.90 0.21 13.71
C TYR A 177 2.82 0.02 15.23
N LYS A 178 3.77 0.56 16.00
CA LYS A 178 3.71 0.54 17.48
C LYS A 178 2.45 1.25 18.01
N VAL A 179 2.07 2.36 17.40
CA VAL A 179 0.85 3.10 17.77
C VAL A 179 -0.40 2.26 17.46
N PHE A 180 -0.46 1.69 16.26
CA PHE A 180 -1.60 0.86 15.84
C PHE A 180 -1.78 -0.40 16.68
N MET A 181 -0.68 -1.03 17.06
CA MET A 181 -0.64 -2.20 17.93
C MET A 181 -0.93 -1.89 19.40
N GLY A 182 -0.99 -0.60 19.78
CA GLY A 182 -1.13 -0.20 21.18
C GLY A 182 0.13 -0.41 22.02
N THR A 183 1.28 -0.65 21.40
CA THR A 183 2.58 -0.90 22.06
C THR A 183 3.49 0.35 22.02
N HIS A 184 2.90 1.53 21.89
CA HIS A 184 3.62 2.79 21.84
C HIS A 184 3.90 3.32 23.25
N VAL A 185 5.00 4.06 23.40
CA VAL A 185 5.40 4.70 24.66
C VAL A 185 5.18 6.22 24.59
N PRO A 186 5.15 6.94 25.72
CA PRO A 186 5.14 8.41 25.71
C PRO A 186 6.25 8.96 24.80
N GLY A 187 5.90 9.93 23.95
CA GLY A 187 6.83 10.49 22.95
C GLY A 187 6.83 9.81 21.57
N THR A 188 6.21 8.63 21.41
CA THR A 188 6.11 7.95 20.09
C THR A 188 5.43 8.84 19.03
N ILE A 189 4.39 9.60 19.42
CA ILE A 189 3.71 10.52 18.50
C ILE A 189 4.61 11.69 18.08
N THR A 190 5.40 12.21 19.01
CA THR A 190 6.41 13.24 18.74
C THR A 190 7.48 12.70 17.79
N GLU A 191 7.93 11.46 18.01
CA GLU A 191 8.87 10.78 17.13
C GLU A 191 8.32 10.64 15.70
N ILE A 192 7.07 10.21 15.54
CA ILE A 192 6.40 10.14 14.23
C ILE A 192 6.38 11.53 13.58
N SER A 193 5.98 12.56 14.34
CA SER A 193 5.91 13.93 13.85
C SER A 193 7.28 14.42 13.37
N ASN A 194 8.34 14.18 14.14
CA ASN A 194 9.72 14.55 13.78
C ASN A 194 10.20 13.82 12.51
N ARG A 195 9.84 12.54 12.34
CA ARG A 195 10.17 11.78 11.12
C ARG A 195 9.39 12.32 9.92
N LEU A 196 8.14 12.74 10.10
CA LEU A 196 7.31 13.35 9.06
C LEU A 196 7.76 14.77 8.66
N ASP A 197 8.33 15.55 9.59
CA ASP A 197 8.85 16.89 9.31
C ASP A 197 9.94 16.88 8.23
N PHE A 198 10.72 15.79 8.13
CA PHE A 198 11.68 15.61 7.04
C PHE A 198 10.98 15.59 5.67
N PHE A 199 9.86 14.87 5.55
CA PHE A 199 9.11 14.74 4.31
C PHE A 199 8.37 16.02 3.95
N GLU A 200 7.86 16.74 4.95
CA GLU A 200 7.28 18.08 4.75
C GLU A 200 8.33 19.05 4.17
N LYS A 201 9.56 19.06 4.72
CA LYS A 201 10.66 19.86 4.19
C LYS A 201 11.07 19.45 2.77
N GLU A 202 11.08 18.15 2.49
CA GLU A 202 11.42 17.63 1.16
C GLU A 202 10.38 18.06 0.11
N LEU A 203 9.08 17.97 0.42
CA LEU A 203 8.01 18.47 -0.45
C LEU A 203 8.14 19.97 -0.73
N GLN A 204 8.43 20.75 0.32
CA GLN A 204 8.65 22.20 0.20
C GLN A 204 9.86 22.51 -0.68
N ALA A 205 10.99 21.81 -0.48
CA ALA A 205 12.22 22.02 -1.24
C ALA A 205 12.06 21.65 -2.73
N ARG A 206 11.32 20.59 -3.03
CA ARG A 206 10.99 20.21 -4.42
C ARG A 206 9.98 21.16 -5.07
N GLY A 207 9.29 21.98 -4.28
CA GLY A 207 8.31 22.96 -4.74
C GLY A 207 6.97 22.35 -5.15
N SER A 208 6.64 21.13 -4.70
CA SER A 208 5.98 20.08 -5.48
C SER A 208 4.68 19.43 -4.90
N ASP A 209 3.52 19.46 -5.63
CA ASP A 209 2.23 18.71 -5.59
C ASP A 209 2.39 17.27 -5.10
N PHE A 210 3.44 16.61 -5.57
CA PHE A 210 3.83 15.24 -5.21
C PHE A 210 5.24 15.25 -4.63
N PHE A 211 5.89 14.11 -4.43
CA PHE A 211 7.35 14.14 -4.28
C PHE A 211 8.03 14.37 -5.66
N GLY A 212 7.37 14.96 -6.68
CA GLY A 212 7.93 15.13 -8.05
C GLY A 212 7.38 16.22 -9.03
N GLY A 213 6.57 17.22 -8.65
CA GLY A 213 6.12 18.41 -9.44
C GLY A 213 5.18 19.31 -8.61
N ASN A 214 4.75 20.57 -8.92
CA ASN A 214 4.43 21.80 -8.08
C ASN A 214 3.16 21.99 -7.13
N VAL A 215 3.29 22.41 -5.82
CA VAL A 215 2.32 22.95 -4.74
C VAL A 215 2.57 22.40 -3.28
N PRO A 216 2.25 23.12 -2.15
CA PRO A 216 2.92 22.91 -0.86
C PRO A 216 2.15 22.06 0.19
N GLY A 217 2.87 21.10 0.79
CA GLY A 217 2.57 20.54 2.11
C GLY A 217 1.78 19.23 2.14
N MET A 218 2.07 18.41 3.16
CA MET A 218 1.57 17.04 3.32
C MET A 218 0.03 16.93 3.30
N VAL A 219 -0.70 17.95 3.75
CA VAL A 219 -2.18 17.98 3.78
C VAL A 219 -2.77 18.10 2.38
N LYS A 220 -2.21 18.98 1.54
CA LYS A 220 -2.67 19.15 0.16
C LYS A 220 -2.33 17.93 -0.67
N TRP A 221 -1.12 17.43 -0.54
CA TRP A 221 -0.67 16.18 -1.14
C TRP A 221 -1.61 15.01 -0.81
N ARG A 222 -1.94 14.82 0.48
CA ARG A 222 -2.88 13.78 0.91
C ARG A 222 -4.23 13.86 0.20
N SER A 223 -4.72 15.08 -0.02
CA SER A 223 -6.00 15.30 -0.70
C SER A 223 -5.90 14.92 -2.18
N LEU A 224 -4.81 15.30 -2.86
CA LEU A 224 -4.56 14.89 -4.26
C LEU A 224 -4.45 13.37 -4.41
N MET A 225 -3.78 12.72 -3.46
CA MET A 225 -3.62 11.26 -3.45
C MET A 225 -4.94 10.52 -3.31
N LYS A 226 -5.88 11.04 -2.52
CA LYS A 226 -7.23 10.47 -2.46
C LYS A 226 -7.97 10.58 -3.78
N GLU A 227 -7.61 11.51 -4.66
CA GLU A 227 -8.24 11.68 -5.95
C GLU A 227 -7.64 10.79 -7.04
N ASP A 228 -6.42 10.30 -6.85
CA ASP A 228 -5.73 9.40 -7.78
C ASP A 228 -6.48 8.08 -7.97
N LYS A 229 -6.57 7.61 -9.21
CA LYS A 229 -7.38 6.43 -9.58
C LYS A 229 -6.83 5.14 -8.98
N ALA A 230 -5.51 4.94 -8.98
CA ALA A 230 -4.88 3.76 -8.41
C ALA A 230 -5.03 3.75 -6.89
N VAL A 231 -4.90 4.90 -6.25
CA VAL A 231 -5.12 5.04 -4.81
C VAL A 231 -6.58 4.79 -4.43
N LYS A 232 -7.54 5.33 -5.19
CA LYS A 232 -8.98 5.12 -4.96
C LYS A 232 -9.38 3.65 -5.04
N ALA A 233 -8.83 2.90 -5.99
CA ALA A 233 -9.17 1.49 -6.22
C ALA A 233 -8.91 0.59 -4.99
N SER A 234 -7.89 0.92 -4.21
CA SER A 234 -7.45 0.18 -3.03
C SER A 234 -7.52 1.01 -1.74
N TYR A 235 -8.40 2.02 -1.72
CA TYR A 235 -8.57 2.91 -0.58
C TYR A 235 -9.36 2.23 0.55
N ILE A 236 -8.89 2.39 1.80
CA ILE A 236 -9.62 1.99 3.02
C ILE A 236 -9.77 3.26 3.86
N SER A 237 -10.96 3.52 4.40
CA SER A 237 -11.14 4.68 5.27
C SER A 237 -10.32 4.50 6.56
N GLY A 238 -9.90 5.61 7.17
CA GLY A 238 -9.21 5.51 8.47
C GLY A 238 -10.11 4.96 9.57
N GLU A 239 -11.44 5.12 9.47
CA GLU A 239 -12.41 4.46 10.34
C GLU A 239 -12.38 2.93 10.19
N ASN A 240 -12.39 2.43 8.95
CA ASN A 240 -12.31 0.99 8.69
C ASN A 240 -10.98 0.42 9.15
N TYR A 241 -9.88 1.15 8.93
CA TYR A 241 -8.57 0.76 9.45
C TYR A 241 -8.54 0.78 10.99
N ALA A 242 -9.17 1.78 11.62
CA ALA A 242 -9.27 1.87 13.08
C ALA A 242 -10.06 0.69 13.68
N LYS A 243 -11.15 0.28 13.03
CA LYS A 243 -11.95 -0.91 13.39
C LYS A 243 -11.11 -2.17 13.27
N PHE A 244 -10.40 -2.37 12.16
CA PHE A 244 -9.47 -3.49 12.01
C PHE A 244 -8.43 -3.51 13.14
N MET A 245 -7.80 -2.38 13.44
CA MET A 245 -6.80 -2.30 14.52
C MET A 245 -7.36 -2.54 15.92
N GLU A 246 -8.64 -2.25 16.16
CA GLU A 246 -9.32 -2.65 17.40
C GLU A 246 -9.40 -4.18 17.51
N THR A 247 -9.88 -4.86 16.47
CA THR A 247 -9.95 -6.33 16.45
C THR A 247 -8.56 -6.97 16.59
N HIS A 248 -7.53 -6.34 16.00
CA HIS A 248 -6.16 -6.80 16.14
C HIS A 248 -5.63 -6.67 17.57
N ARG A 249 -5.96 -5.58 18.28
CA ARG A 249 -5.60 -5.40 19.70
C ARG A 249 -6.32 -6.38 20.63
N GLN A 250 -7.50 -6.84 20.25
CA GLN A 250 -8.25 -7.89 20.95
C GLN A 250 -7.67 -9.30 20.72
N GLY A 251 -6.64 -9.44 19.87
CA GLY A 251 -5.99 -10.72 19.59
C GLY A 251 -6.68 -11.56 18.51
N VAL A 252 -7.83 -11.11 18.00
CA VAL A 252 -8.61 -11.79 16.95
C VAL A 252 -8.87 -10.81 15.80
N PRO A 253 -7.87 -10.56 14.92
CA PRO A 253 -8.03 -9.61 13.82
C PRO A 253 -9.13 -10.05 12.83
N ASP A 254 -10.12 -9.19 12.59
CA ASP A 254 -11.15 -9.43 11.56
C ASP A 254 -10.64 -8.93 10.21
N TYR A 255 -9.90 -9.79 9.52
CA TYR A 255 -9.37 -9.51 8.19
C TYR A 255 -10.47 -9.32 7.11
N ASP A 256 -11.67 -9.86 7.33
CA ASP A 256 -12.75 -9.90 6.35
C ASP A 256 -13.90 -8.91 6.66
N MET A 257 -13.70 -8.00 7.62
CA MET A 257 -14.71 -7.01 8.04
C MET A 257 -15.32 -6.22 6.86
N LEU A 258 -14.54 -5.93 5.82
CA LEU A 258 -15.01 -5.20 4.63
C LEU A 258 -15.85 -6.07 3.70
N VAL A 259 -15.52 -7.36 3.60
CA VAL A 259 -16.26 -8.34 2.78
C VAL A 259 -17.62 -8.63 3.43
N ASN A 260 -17.65 -8.74 4.76
CA ASN A 260 -18.86 -9.05 5.52
C ASN A 260 -19.89 -7.90 5.46
N VAL A 261 -19.44 -6.65 5.57
CA VAL A 261 -20.31 -5.46 5.43
C VAL A 261 -20.93 -5.37 4.03
N ALA A 262 -20.12 -5.57 2.98
CA ALA A 262 -20.60 -5.51 1.60
C ALA A 262 -21.66 -6.59 1.30
N LYS A 263 -21.54 -7.78 1.90
CA LYS A 263 -22.58 -8.82 1.77
C LYS A 263 -23.88 -8.41 2.45
N LYS A 264 -23.82 -7.87 3.66
CA LYS A 264 -25.01 -7.46 4.42
C LYS A 264 -25.82 -6.37 3.72
N GLN A 265 -25.15 -5.44 3.02
CA GLN A 265 -25.79 -4.39 2.23
C GLN A 265 -26.44 -4.89 0.93
N ARG A 266 -26.02 -6.05 0.41
CA ARG A 266 -26.61 -6.65 -0.81
C ARG A 266 -27.81 -7.55 -0.51
N THR A 267 -27.94 -8.00 0.73
CA THR A 267 -29.01 -8.89 1.19
C THR A 267 -30.12 -8.15 1.95
N SER A 268 -30.02 -6.83 2.07
CA SER A 268 -30.98 -5.93 2.72
C SER A 268 -31.59 -5.00 1.69
#